data_AF-R4LSV9-F1
#
_entry.id   AF-R4LSV9-F1
#
_cell.length_a   1.000
_cell.length_b   1.000
_cell.length_c   1.000
_cell.angle_alpha   90.00
_cell.angle_beta   90.00
_cell.angle_gamma   90.00
#
_symmetry.space_group_name_H-M   'P 1'
#
loop_
_entity.id
_entity.type
_entity.pdbx_description
1 polymer ?
#
loop_
_entity_poly.entity_id
_entity_poly.type
_entity_poly.pdbx_seq_one_letter_code
_entity_poly.pdbx_strand_id
1 'polypeptide(L)'
;MSASRAGLVLDLQLRRRGVTQIVLTGIATSIGVESTARAAHEHGYHVTLATDAMTDRREDTHLNSVENVFPRLGETGTTAEIRMLLSKITS
;
A
#
# COMPACT_ATOMS: atom_id res chain seq x y z
N MET A 1 6.42 21.12 -1.19
CA MET A 1 6.94 20.01 -0.34
C MET A 1 7.18 18.80 -1.23
N SER A 2 8.32 18.13 -1.05
CA SER A 2 8.98 17.20 -1.97
C SER A 2 8.38 15.78 -1.96
N ALA A 3 7.29 15.54 -2.71
CA ALA A 3 6.73 14.19 -2.86
C ALA A 3 7.55 13.30 -3.82
N SER A 4 8.33 13.89 -4.73
CA SER A 4 9.05 13.14 -5.78
C SER A 4 10.32 12.43 -5.33
N ARG A 5 10.94 12.83 -4.21
CA ARG A 5 12.23 12.27 -3.78
C ARG A 5 12.09 11.02 -2.91
N ALA A 6 11.03 10.94 -2.10
CA ALA A 6 10.79 9.80 -1.22
C ALA A 6 10.42 8.52 -2.00
N GLY A 7 9.55 8.64 -3.01
CA GLY A 7 9.16 7.50 -3.86
C GLY A 7 10.33 6.89 -4.63
N LEU A 8 11.21 7.72 -5.20
CA LEU A 8 12.39 7.26 -5.95
C LEU A 8 13.42 6.55 -5.08
N VAL A 9 13.66 7.05 -3.86
CA VAL A 9 14.59 6.40 -2.93
C VAL A 9 14.01 5.06 -2.45
N LEU A 10 12.70 4.99 -2.21
CA LEU A 10 12.02 3.75 -1.85
C LEU A 10 12.05 2.72 -2.98
N ASP A 11 11.73 3.11 -4.21
CA ASP A 11 11.81 2.22 -5.39
C ASP A 11 13.22 1.64 -5.56
N LEU A 12 14.27 2.48 -5.51
CA LEU A 12 15.65 2.02 -5.61
C LEU A 12 16.02 0.99 -4.53
N GLN A 13 15.55 1.20 -3.30
CA GLN A 13 15.80 0.26 -2.20
C GLN A 13 15.06 -1.08 -2.40
N LEU A 14 13.81 -1.03 -2.85
CA LEU A 14 13.00 -2.21 -3.10
C LEU A 14 13.53 -3.03 -4.28
N ARG A 15 13.88 -2.39 -5.40
CA ARG A 15 14.50 -3.06 -6.56
C ARG A 15 15.81 -3.74 -6.22
N ARG A 16 16.69 -3.07 -5.44
CA ARG A 16 17.97 -3.65 -5.00
C ARG A 16 17.79 -4.91 -4.15
N ARG A 17 16.66 -5.04 -3.47
CA ARG A 17 16.30 -6.20 -2.65
C ARG A 17 15.51 -7.25 -3.44
N GLY A 18 15.25 -7.03 -4.72
CA GLY A 18 14.45 -7.94 -5.55
C GLY A 18 12.99 -8.05 -5.13
N VAL A 19 12.46 -7.02 -4.45
CA VAL A 19 11.07 -7.04 -3.97
C VAL A 19 10.12 -6.84 -5.14
N THR A 20 9.10 -7.70 -5.25
CA THR A 20 8.07 -7.65 -6.31
C THR A 20 6.69 -7.31 -5.77
N GLN A 21 6.47 -7.47 -4.47
CA GLN A 21 5.20 -7.21 -3.78
C GLN A 21 5.44 -6.40 -2.51
N ILE A 22 4.57 -5.44 -2.24
CA ILE A 22 4.60 -4.61 -1.04
C ILE A 22 3.25 -4.62 -0.32
N VAL A 23 3.31 -4.54 1.00
CA VAL A 23 2.13 -4.33 1.86
C VAL A 23 2.17 -2.89 2.37
N LEU A 24 1.08 -2.16 2.14
CA LEU A 24 0.93 -0.78 2.58
C LEU A 24 0.00 -0.70 3.79
N THR A 25 0.38 0.18 4.72
CA THR A 25 -0.35 0.55 5.95
C THR A 25 -0.13 2.05 6.21
N GLY A 26 -0.86 2.65 7.14
CA GLY A 26 -0.54 3.99 7.65
C GLY A 26 -1.62 5.06 7.46
N ILE A 27 -1.20 6.32 7.56
CA ILE A 27 -2.06 7.51 7.69
C ILE A 27 -1.50 8.65 6.82
N ALA A 28 -2.31 9.42 6.09
CA ALA A 28 -3.75 9.27 5.87
C ALA A 28 -4.05 8.38 4.67
N THR A 29 -5.13 7.59 4.75
CA THR A 29 -5.59 6.66 3.70
C THR A 29 -5.69 7.34 2.33
N SER A 30 -6.36 8.49 2.25
CA SER A 30 -6.61 9.20 0.98
C SER A 30 -5.46 10.08 0.49
N ILE A 31 -4.40 10.25 1.29
CA ILE A 31 -3.29 11.15 0.96
C ILE A 31 -1.99 10.36 0.80
N GLY A 32 -1.36 10.00 1.91
CA GLY A 32 -0.04 9.39 1.91
C GLY A 32 -0.09 7.95 1.41
N VAL A 33 -1.09 7.20 1.86
CA VAL A 33 -1.26 5.80 1.46
C VAL A 33 -1.64 5.70 -0.01
N GLU A 34 -2.68 6.42 -0.45
CA GLU A 34 -3.13 6.38 -1.84
C GLU A 34 -2.03 6.82 -2.81
N SER A 35 -1.34 7.92 -2.54
CA SER A 35 -0.25 8.39 -3.41
C SER A 35 0.89 7.39 -3.50
N THR A 36 1.24 6.73 -2.40
CA THR A 36 2.26 5.68 -2.38
C THR A 36 1.79 4.43 -3.12
N ALA A 37 0.54 4.02 -2.95
CA ALA A 37 -0.05 2.88 -3.65
C ALA A 37 -0.05 3.09 -5.17
N ARG A 38 -0.43 4.29 -5.60
CA ARG A 38 -0.41 4.67 -7.02
C ARG A 38 1.00 4.64 -7.59
N ALA A 39 1.96 5.26 -6.91
CA ALA A 39 3.35 5.25 -7.35
C ALA A 39 3.92 3.82 -7.41
N ALA A 40 3.63 2.98 -6.42
CA ALA A 40 4.07 1.59 -6.41
C ALA A 40 3.46 0.77 -7.55
N HIS A 41 2.16 0.93 -7.80
CA HIS A 41 1.48 0.30 -8.94
C HIS A 41 2.09 0.76 -10.28
N GLU A 42 2.33 2.06 -10.45
CA GLU A 42 3.00 2.61 -11.65
C GLU A 42 4.43 2.08 -11.84
N HIS A 43 5.14 1.81 -10.74
CA HIS A 43 6.47 1.19 -10.77
C HIS A 43 6.46 -0.33 -10.98
N GLY A 44 5.28 -0.95 -11.07
CA GLY A 44 5.08 -2.37 -11.34
C GLY A 44 5.16 -3.29 -10.12
N TYR A 45 5.03 -2.75 -8.91
CA TYR A 45 4.91 -3.58 -7.70
C TYR A 45 3.49 -4.12 -7.56
N HIS A 46 3.38 -5.35 -7.05
CA HIS A 46 2.10 -5.87 -6.57
C HIS A 46 1.80 -5.19 -5.23
N VAL A 47 0.66 -4.52 -5.12
CA VAL A 47 0.30 -3.73 -3.94
C VAL A 47 -0.81 -4.44 -3.16
N THR A 48 -0.58 -4.67 -1.88
CA THR A 48 -1.60 -5.15 -0.94
C THR A 48 -1.84 -4.08 0.12
N LEU A 49 -3.10 -3.71 0.35
CA LEU A 49 -3.50 -2.61 1.23
C LEU A 49 -4.19 -3.20 2.46
N ALA A 50 -3.57 -3.02 3.63
CA ALA A 50 -4.11 -3.51 4.90
C ALA A 50 -5.17 -2.53 5.43
N THR A 51 -6.45 -2.79 5.14
CA THR A 51 -7.54 -1.84 5.41
C THR A 51 -7.74 -1.56 6.90
N ASP A 52 -7.47 -2.55 7.74
CA ASP A 52 -7.55 -2.46 9.21
C ASP A 52 -6.32 -1.78 9.86
N ALA A 53 -5.24 -1.56 9.10
CA ALA A 53 -4.03 -0.85 9.53
C ALA A 53 -3.90 0.53 8.85
N MET A 54 -5.02 1.10 8.43
CA MET A 54 -5.10 2.40 7.80
C MET A 54 -6.13 3.27 8.48
N THR A 55 -5.89 4.59 8.51
CA THR A 55 -6.91 5.52 8.96
C THR A 55 -6.78 6.87 8.25
N ASP A 56 -7.87 7.62 8.27
CA ASP A 56 -7.98 8.99 7.78
C ASP A 56 -8.68 9.85 8.82
N ARG A 57 -8.64 11.17 8.65
CA ARG A 57 -9.31 12.13 9.55
C ARG A 57 -10.83 11.97 9.56
N ARG A 58 -11.40 11.42 8.48
CA ARG A 58 -12.82 11.18 8.31
C ARG A 58 -13.04 9.75 7.83
N GLU A 59 -13.98 9.06 8.43
CA GLU A 59 -14.34 7.69 8.08
C GLU A 59 -14.83 7.58 6.63
N ASP A 60 -15.71 8.49 6.18
CA ASP A 60 -16.19 8.52 4.78
C ASP A 60 -15.04 8.59 3.77
N THR A 61 -13.98 9.33 4.11
CA THR A 61 -12.82 9.51 3.23
C THR A 61 -11.98 8.24 3.16
N HIS A 62 -11.82 7.55 4.29
CA HIS A 62 -11.20 6.23 4.33
C HIS A 62 -12.00 5.21 3.50
N LEU A 63 -13.31 5.11 3.72
CA LEU A 63 -14.19 4.17 3.02
C LEU A 63 -14.20 4.41 1.51
N ASN A 64 -14.27 5.67 1.07
CA ASN A 64 -14.23 6.00 -0.35
C ASN A 64 -12.92 5.51 -1.02
N SER A 65 -11.77 5.67 -0.37
CA SER A 65 -10.51 5.15 -0.90
C SER A 65 -10.50 3.62 -0.96
N VAL A 66 -11.00 2.95 0.08
CA VAL A 66 -11.06 1.49 0.16
C VAL A 66 -11.99 0.89 -0.91
N GLU A 67 -13.16 1.48 -1.12
CA GLU A 67 -14.17 0.93 -2.02
C GLU A 67 -13.94 1.30 -3.48
N ASN A 68 -13.49 2.53 -3.76
CA ASN A 68 -13.49 3.07 -5.13
C ASN A 68 -12.10 3.19 -5.74
N VAL A 69 -11.05 3.36 -4.92
CA VAL A 69 -9.70 3.62 -5.40
C VAL A 69 -8.84 2.37 -5.34
N PHE A 70 -8.78 1.73 -4.19
CA PHE A 70 -7.89 0.60 -3.91
C PHE A 70 -8.08 -0.62 -4.82
N PRO A 71 -9.30 -1.02 -5.22
CA PRO A 71 -9.49 -2.16 -6.13
C PRO A 71 -8.86 -1.96 -7.51
N ARG A 72 -8.52 -0.72 -7.89
CA ARG A 72 -7.84 -0.40 -9.16
C ARG A 72 -6.33 -0.36 -9.04
N LEU A 73 -5.80 -0.32 -7.82
CA LEU A 73 -4.37 -0.17 -7.55
C LEU A 73 -3.74 -1.47 -7.00
N GLY A 74 -4.54 -2.35 -6.41
CA GLY A 74 -4.04 -3.60 -5.83
C GLY A 74 -5.11 -4.37 -5.06
N GLU A 75 -4.64 -5.31 -4.26
CA GLU A 75 -5.48 -6.16 -3.41
C GLU A 75 -5.71 -5.48 -2.06
N THR A 76 -6.89 -5.71 -1.46
CA THR A 76 -7.22 -5.25 -0.11
C THR A 76 -7.38 -6.46 0.80
N GLY A 77 -7.04 -6.29 2.07
CA GLY A 77 -7.21 -7.35 3.07
C GLY A 77 -6.94 -6.83 4.48
N THR A 78 -7.24 -7.66 5.47
CA THR A 78 -6.91 -7.40 6.87
C THR A 78 -5.47 -7.79 7.18
N THR A 79 -4.90 -7.19 8.22
CA THR A 79 -3.57 -7.52 8.74
C THR A 79 -3.49 -9.00 9.13
N ALA A 80 -4.60 -9.56 9.63
CA ALA A 80 -4.69 -10.98 9.97
C ALA A 80 -4.57 -11.89 8.73
N GLU A 81 -5.25 -11.57 7.63
CA GLU A 81 -5.17 -12.31 6.37
C GLU A 81 -3.78 -12.20 5.76
N ILE A 82 -3.19 -11.00 5.76
CA ILE A 82 -1.84 -10.77 5.26
C ILE A 82 -0.81 -11.58 6.05
N ARG A 83 -0.90 -11.57 7.38
CA ARG A 83 -0.02 -12.37 8.24
C ARG A 83 -0.17 -13.86 7.97
N MET A 84 -1.40 -14.34 7.76
CA MET A 84 -1.65 -15.73 7.37
C MET A 84 -0.97 -16.06 6.04
N LEU A 85 -1.08 -15.21 5.02
CA LEU A 85 -0.44 -15.42 3.71
C LEU A 85 1.09 -15.46 3.83
N LEU A 86 1.69 -14.51 4.55
CA LEU A 86 3.15 -14.46 4.77
C LEU A 86 3.68 -15.70 5.50
N SER A 87 2.91 -16.24 6.45
CA SER A 87 3.29 -17.46 7.19
C SER A 87 3.42 -18.68 6.27
N LYS A 88 2.62 -18.74 5.19
CA LYS A 88 2.64 -19.84 4.21
C LYS A 88 3.82 -19.77 3.24
N ILE A 89 4.40 -18.59 3.05
CA ILE A 89 5.55 -18.37 2.14
C ILE A 89 6.87 -18.70 2.84
N THR A 90 6.90 -18.64 4.17
CA THR A 90 8.13 -18.79 4.97
C THR A 90 8.30 -20.21 5.55
N SER A 91 7.30 -21.09 5.43
CA SER A 91 7.40 -22.53 5.77
C SER A 91 7.78 -23.35 4.55
#